data_AF-A0A522YEQ4-F1
#
_entry.id   AF-A0A522YEQ4-F1
#
_cell.length_a   1.000
_cell.length_b   1.000
_cell.length_c   1.000
_cell.angle_alpha   90.00
_cell.angle_beta   90.00
_cell.angle_gamma   90.00
#
_symmetry.space_group_name_H-M   'P 1'
#
loop_
_entity.id
_entity.type
_entity.pdbx_description
1 polymer ?
#
loop_
_entity_poly.entity_id
_entity_poly.type
_entity_poly.pdbx_seq_one_letter_code
_entity_poly.pdbx_strand_id
1 'polypeptide(L)'
;MGVRQEALFNIKSVEFDKKDLSKKVSSYFGENTFSMDTMQKHISKATFDAFKLWMNEGKVITLEQANEIADAMKDWAISKGASYYTHWFQPMTGLTAEKHDSFISITGPGKVVEKFSGNKLIQGEPDASSFPSGGIRATFEARGYTAWDPSSPAFIIESKLGKTLCIPTIFISYHGEALDKKLPLLRSDDALNKAAVNLLKIFGHNDVKKVVSTCGPEQEYFLIDKNYYNLRQDLLLTGRTLVGAPSPKGQQLEDQYFGTIKERVVNFMFEVAEDAYKLGIPVMTRHNEVAPHQYEFAPVFEGSNIAADHNQLLMELMKKVALRHNLVCLLHEKP
;
A
#
# COMPACT_ATOMS: atom_id res chain seq x y z
N MET A 1 -6.88 -6.55 42.62
CA MET A 1 -6.40 -5.50 41.69
C MET A 1 -7.27 -5.63 40.45
N GLY A 2 -7.96 -4.56 40.01
CA GLY A 2 -8.83 -4.67 38.84
C GLY A 2 -8.02 -4.88 37.56
N VAL A 3 -8.61 -5.49 36.52
CA VAL A 3 -7.93 -5.79 35.24
C VAL A 3 -7.22 -4.55 34.64
N ARG A 4 -7.79 -3.35 34.84
CA ARG A 4 -7.17 -2.08 34.42
C ARG A 4 -5.92 -1.71 35.21
N GLN A 5 -5.90 -1.97 36.51
CA GLN A 5 -4.71 -1.75 37.34
C GLN A 5 -3.61 -2.72 36.95
N GLU A 6 -3.96 -3.97 36.67
CA GLU A 6 -3.00 -4.96 36.18
C GLU A 6 -2.37 -4.54 34.83
N ALA A 7 -3.17 -4.01 33.90
CA ALA A 7 -2.64 -3.46 32.65
C ALA A 7 -1.65 -2.32 32.87
N LEU A 8 -1.86 -1.44 33.85
CA LEU A 8 -0.89 -0.38 34.20
C LEU A 8 0.47 -0.96 34.59
N PHE A 9 0.50 -2.05 35.37
CA PHE A 9 1.75 -2.74 35.74
C PHE A 9 2.39 -3.49 34.57
N ASN A 10 1.59 -3.90 33.58
CA ASN A 10 2.06 -4.64 32.40
C ASN A 10 2.56 -3.73 31.26
N ILE A 11 2.28 -2.42 31.31
CA ILE A 11 2.88 -1.46 30.37
C ILE A 11 4.34 -1.28 30.74
N LYS A 12 5.20 -2.02 30.05
CA LYS A 12 6.65 -1.91 30.14
C LYS A 12 7.19 -1.20 28.91
N SER A 13 8.33 -0.52 29.08
CA SER A 13 9.12 -0.06 27.95
C SER A 13 9.51 -1.26 27.08
N VAL A 14 9.29 -1.14 25.76
CA VAL A 14 9.88 -2.09 24.82
C VAL A 14 11.36 -1.75 24.74
N GLU A 15 12.22 -2.69 25.13
CA GLU A 15 13.66 -2.56 24.93
C GLU A 15 13.97 -2.80 23.45
N PHE A 16 14.69 -1.86 22.86
CA PHE A 16 15.20 -2.00 21.50
C PHE A 16 16.71 -2.11 21.58
N ASP A 17 17.27 -3.09 20.87
CA ASP A 17 18.70 -3.14 20.65
C ASP A 17 19.11 -1.88 19.88
N LYS A 18 20.19 -1.23 20.33
CA LYS A 18 20.76 -0.10 19.61
C LYS A 18 21.24 -0.61 18.25
N LYS A 19 20.55 -0.22 17.17
CA LYS A 19 21.01 -0.50 15.80
C LYS A 19 22.32 0.28 15.54
N ASP A 20 23.28 -0.37 14.89
CA ASP A 20 24.47 0.30 14.35
C ASP A 20 24.08 1.41 13.34
N LEU A 21 25.04 2.29 13.03
CA LEU A 21 24.89 3.43 12.12
C LEU A 21 23.95 3.12 10.94
N SER A 22 22.82 3.84 10.88
CA SER A 22 21.80 3.64 9.85
C SER A 22 22.41 3.80 8.45
N LYS A 23 22.13 2.85 7.56
CA LYS A 23 22.46 2.96 6.14
C LYS A 23 21.88 4.28 5.58
N LYS A 24 22.57 4.90 4.62
CA LYS A 24 22.04 6.08 3.93
C LYS A 24 20.74 5.69 3.23
N VAL A 25 19.65 6.44 3.43
CA VAL A 25 18.33 6.16 2.82
C VAL A 25 18.46 5.93 1.31
N SER A 26 19.27 6.75 0.63
CA SER A 26 19.51 6.64 -0.80
C SER A 26 20.07 5.30 -1.28
N SER A 27 20.69 4.49 -0.40
CA SER A 27 21.22 3.18 -0.79
C SER A 27 20.17 2.07 -0.80
N TYR A 28 19.01 2.28 -0.18
CA TYR A 28 17.95 1.26 -0.05
C TYR A 28 16.56 1.78 -0.40
N PHE A 29 16.42 3.05 -0.76
CA PHE A 29 15.15 3.62 -1.22
C PHE A 29 14.64 2.88 -2.46
N GLY A 30 13.39 2.42 -2.39
CA GLY A 30 12.76 1.62 -3.44
C GLY A 30 13.38 0.25 -3.65
N GLU A 31 14.24 -0.25 -2.76
CA GLU A 31 14.93 -1.53 -2.98
C GLU A 31 13.95 -2.69 -3.15
N ASN A 32 12.77 -2.63 -2.54
CA ASN A 32 11.73 -3.65 -2.63
C ASN A 32 10.68 -3.33 -3.71
N THR A 33 11.03 -2.53 -4.72
CA THR A 33 10.18 -2.25 -5.88
C THR A 33 10.81 -2.77 -7.17
N PHE A 34 9.99 -3.37 -8.04
CA PHE A 34 10.36 -3.69 -9.42
C PHE A 34 10.20 -2.43 -10.27
N SER A 35 11.03 -1.42 -9.96
CA SER A 35 11.03 -0.10 -10.58
C SER A 35 11.43 -0.14 -12.06
N MET A 36 11.24 0.97 -12.78
CA MET A 36 11.70 1.11 -14.17
C MET A 36 13.19 0.79 -14.33
N ASP A 37 14.03 1.28 -13.42
CA ASP A 37 15.47 1.02 -13.42
C ASP A 37 15.81 -0.45 -13.16
N THR A 38 14.99 -1.12 -12.35
CA THR A 38 15.13 -2.56 -12.09
C THR A 38 14.71 -3.32 -13.32
N MET A 39 13.50 -3.06 -13.83
CA MET A 39 12.94 -3.70 -15.02
C MET A 39 13.90 -3.61 -16.21
N GLN A 40 14.46 -2.42 -16.50
CA GLN A 40 15.39 -2.21 -17.62
C GLN A 40 16.63 -3.14 -17.57
N LYS A 41 17.07 -3.55 -16.38
CA LYS A 41 18.21 -4.45 -16.20
C LYS A 41 17.85 -5.93 -16.42
N HIS A 42 16.56 -6.27 -16.34
CA HIS A 42 16.09 -7.66 -16.35
C HIS A 42 15.36 -8.06 -17.64
N ILE A 43 14.94 -7.12 -18.48
CA ILE A 43 14.26 -7.40 -19.76
C ILE A 43 15.00 -6.79 -20.95
N SER A 44 14.67 -7.28 -22.14
CA SER A 44 15.20 -6.74 -23.39
C SER A 44 14.78 -5.28 -23.62
N LYS A 45 15.63 -4.55 -24.35
CA LYS A 45 15.34 -3.15 -24.72
C LYS A 45 14.00 -3.02 -25.47
N ALA A 46 13.68 -3.97 -26.34
CA ALA A 46 12.43 -3.97 -27.11
C ALA A 46 11.20 -4.05 -26.19
N THR A 47 11.22 -4.96 -25.21
CA THR A 47 10.13 -5.13 -24.24
C THR A 47 10.04 -3.93 -23.29
N PHE A 48 11.17 -3.36 -22.86
CA PHE A 48 11.19 -2.15 -22.05
C PHE A 48 10.62 -0.92 -22.80
N ASP A 49 10.99 -0.74 -24.06
CA ASP A 49 10.46 0.34 -24.90
C ASP A 49 8.95 0.17 -25.14
N ALA A 50 8.48 -1.06 -25.36
CA ALA A 50 7.04 -1.36 -25.45
C ALA A 50 6.30 -1.09 -24.13
N PHE A 51 6.88 -1.47 -22.98
CA PHE A 51 6.30 -1.19 -21.67
C PHE A 51 6.13 0.32 -21.42
N LYS A 52 7.12 1.14 -21.79
CA LYS A 52 7.01 2.61 -21.71
C LYS A 52 5.88 3.15 -22.59
N LEU A 53 5.70 2.61 -23.80
CA LEU A 53 4.60 3.01 -24.68
C LEU A 53 3.24 2.58 -24.10
N TRP A 54 3.17 1.43 -23.44
CA TRP A 54 1.96 0.99 -22.77
C TRP A 54 1.57 1.95 -21.64
N MET A 55 2.52 2.31 -20.77
CA MET A 55 2.28 3.21 -19.64
C MET A 55 1.93 4.65 -20.08
N ASN A 56 2.56 5.15 -21.16
CA ASN A 56 2.37 6.54 -21.59
C ASN A 56 1.24 6.74 -22.59
N GLU A 57 1.03 5.79 -23.49
CA GLU A 57 0.12 5.91 -24.65
C GLU A 57 -1.01 4.87 -24.64
N GLY A 58 -1.01 3.92 -23.71
CA GLY A 58 -2.02 2.85 -23.65
C GLY A 58 -1.82 1.75 -24.70
N LYS A 59 -0.68 1.71 -25.40
CA LYS A 59 -0.35 0.67 -26.38
C LYS A 59 -0.04 -0.66 -25.69
N VAL A 60 -1.00 -1.57 -25.69
CA VAL A 60 -0.92 -2.87 -24.98
C VAL A 60 0.29 -3.69 -25.47
N ILE A 61 1.03 -4.26 -24.53
CA ILE A 61 2.14 -5.18 -24.79
C ILE A 61 1.65 -6.53 -25.34
N THR A 62 2.51 -7.25 -26.07
CA THR A 62 2.20 -8.61 -26.53
C THR A 62 2.27 -9.64 -25.40
N LEU A 63 1.69 -10.83 -25.59
CA LEU A 63 1.80 -11.91 -24.61
C LEU A 63 3.26 -12.37 -24.41
N GLU A 64 4.07 -12.34 -25.46
CA GLU A 64 5.50 -12.66 -25.40
C GLU A 64 6.23 -11.66 -24.50
N GLN A 65 5.98 -10.36 -24.70
CA GLN A 65 6.52 -9.28 -23.86
C GLN A 65 6.05 -9.41 -22.41
N ALA A 66 4.79 -9.77 -22.20
CA ALA A 66 4.25 -9.98 -20.85
C ALA A 66 4.85 -11.20 -20.15
N ASN A 67 5.12 -12.30 -20.88
CA ASN A 67 5.83 -13.45 -20.32
C ASN A 67 7.27 -13.09 -19.94
N GLU A 68 7.97 -12.32 -20.77
CA GLU A 68 9.32 -11.84 -20.45
C GLU A 68 9.33 -10.98 -19.17
N ILE A 69 8.38 -10.05 -19.03
CA ILE A 69 8.24 -9.23 -17.81
C ILE A 69 7.89 -10.11 -16.60
N ALA A 70 6.97 -11.08 -16.75
CA ALA A 70 6.58 -11.96 -15.67
C ALA A 70 7.74 -12.83 -15.18
N ASP A 71 8.51 -13.42 -16.10
CA ASP A 71 9.69 -14.22 -15.74
C ASP A 71 10.75 -13.37 -15.05
N ALA A 72 11.05 -12.16 -15.58
CA ALA A 72 11.96 -11.22 -14.96
C ALA A 72 11.52 -10.78 -13.55
N MET A 73 10.22 -10.48 -13.37
CA MET A 73 9.66 -10.07 -12.08
C MET A 73 9.71 -11.22 -11.06
N LYS A 74 9.42 -12.46 -11.49
CA LYS A 74 9.53 -13.66 -10.67
C LYS A 74 10.98 -13.91 -10.23
N ASP A 75 11.92 -13.90 -11.16
CA ASP A 75 13.34 -14.15 -10.86
C ASP A 75 13.90 -13.08 -9.92
N TRP A 76 13.54 -11.81 -10.14
CA TRP A 76 13.85 -10.72 -9.21
C TRP A 76 13.26 -10.96 -7.81
N ALA A 77 11.98 -11.33 -7.72
CA ALA A 77 11.32 -11.55 -6.44
C ALA A 77 11.91 -12.75 -5.67
N ILE A 78 12.15 -13.87 -6.36
CA ILE A 78 12.79 -15.06 -5.80
C ILE A 78 14.21 -14.74 -5.34
N SER A 79 14.99 -13.96 -6.11
CA SER A 79 16.34 -13.54 -5.71
C SER A 79 16.36 -12.74 -4.40
N LYS A 80 15.25 -12.08 -4.06
CA LYS A 80 15.05 -11.37 -2.79
C LYS A 80 14.47 -12.24 -1.67
N GLY A 81 14.13 -13.49 -1.95
CA GLY A 81 13.57 -14.46 -1.01
C GLY A 81 12.04 -14.54 -1.01
N ALA A 82 11.36 -14.07 -2.06
CA ALA A 82 9.92 -14.25 -2.17
C ALA A 82 9.56 -15.67 -2.63
N SER A 83 8.56 -16.28 -1.99
CA SER A 83 8.06 -17.62 -2.33
C SER A 83 6.60 -17.61 -2.79
N TYR A 84 5.92 -16.49 -2.60
CA TYR A 84 4.53 -16.25 -2.99
C TYR A 84 4.42 -14.95 -3.78
N TYR A 85 3.35 -14.83 -4.56
CA TYR A 85 2.89 -13.59 -5.15
C TYR A 85 1.40 -13.37 -4.86
N THR A 86 0.95 -12.13 -4.98
CA THR A 86 -0.45 -11.73 -4.86
C THR A 86 -0.77 -10.61 -5.83
N HIS A 87 -2.00 -10.61 -6.34
CA HIS A 87 -2.60 -9.41 -6.91
C HIS A 87 -3.11 -8.55 -5.76
N TRP A 88 -2.52 -7.37 -5.60
CA TRP A 88 -2.86 -6.41 -4.56
C TRP A 88 -3.83 -5.39 -5.14
N PHE A 89 -5.00 -5.22 -4.53
CA PHE A 89 -6.04 -4.30 -4.99
C PHE A 89 -6.88 -3.78 -3.82
N GLN A 90 -7.63 -2.70 -4.03
CA GLN A 90 -8.48 -2.08 -3.00
C GLN A 90 -9.97 -2.23 -3.36
N PRO A 91 -10.65 -3.32 -2.94
CA PRO A 91 -12.07 -3.49 -3.18
C PRO A 91 -12.92 -2.41 -2.48
N MET A 92 -14.22 -2.37 -2.78
CA MET A 92 -15.16 -1.40 -2.20
C MET A 92 -15.37 -1.51 -0.68
N THR A 93 -14.67 -2.41 0.02
CA THR A 93 -14.68 -2.52 1.49
C THR A 93 -13.93 -1.39 2.19
N GLY A 94 -13.11 -0.62 1.47
CA GLY A 94 -12.23 0.40 2.06
C GLY A 94 -10.97 -0.16 2.70
N LEU A 95 -10.68 -1.46 2.46
CA LEU A 95 -9.43 -2.11 2.83
C LEU A 95 -8.78 -2.69 1.56
N THR A 96 -7.51 -3.01 1.64
CA THR A 96 -6.80 -3.77 0.62
C THR A 96 -7.14 -5.25 0.72
N ALA A 97 -6.96 -5.96 -0.38
CA ALA A 97 -7.18 -7.40 -0.47
C ALA A 97 -6.00 -8.08 -1.15
N GLU A 98 -5.70 -9.28 -0.67
CA GLU A 98 -4.62 -10.12 -1.14
C GLU A 98 -5.04 -11.58 -1.16
N LYS A 99 -4.57 -12.32 -2.16
CA LYS A 99 -4.63 -13.78 -2.23
C LYS A 99 -3.23 -14.26 -2.60
N HIS A 100 -2.61 -15.02 -1.69
CA HIS A 100 -1.22 -15.44 -1.85
C HIS A 100 -1.18 -16.77 -2.60
N ASP A 101 -0.68 -16.72 -3.83
CA ASP A 101 -0.42 -17.90 -4.67
C ASP A 101 1.09 -18.19 -4.67
N SER A 102 1.47 -19.47 -4.64
CA SER A 102 2.88 -19.85 -4.70
C SER A 102 3.40 -19.80 -6.14
N PHE A 103 4.70 -19.51 -6.31
CA PHE A 103 5.37 -19.64 -7.59
C PHE A 103 5.48 -21.09 -8.09
N ILE A 104 5.29 -22.09 -7.21
CA ILE A 104 5.51 -23.49 -7.58
C ILE A 104 4.51 -23.99 -8.63
N SER A 105 5.02 -24.79 -9.56
CA SER A 105 4.25 -25.57 -10.53
C SER A 105 4.78 -26.99 -10.54
N ILE A 106 3.89 -27.96 -10.34
CA ILE A 106 4.24 -29.38 -10.35
C ILE A 106 4.44 -29.82 -11.80
N THR A 107 5.63 -30.35 -12.12
CA THR A 107 6.00 -30.82 -13.48
C THR A 107 6.02 -32.34 -13.61
N GLY A 108 5.84 -33.05 -12.49
CA GLY A 108 5.77 -34.50 -12.42
C GLY A 108 5.79 -34.98 -10.96
N PRO A 109 5.74 -36.30 -10.70
CA PRO A 109 5.79 -36.84 -9.35
C PRO A 109 7.01 -36.33 -8.56
N GLY A 110 6.76 -35.57 -7.49
CA GLY A 110 7.82 -35.00 -6.64
C GLY A 110 8.69 -33.92 -7.29
N LYS A 111 8.38 -33.45 -8.50
CA LYS A 111 9.15 -32.42 -9.21
C LYS A 111 8.38 -31.11 -9.28
N VAL A 112 9.06 -30.03 -8.90
CA VAL A 112 8.52 -28.68 -8.85
C VAL A 112 9.45 -27.75 -9.59
N VAL A 113 8.87 -26.75 -10.27
CA VAL A 113 9.59 -25.60 -10.81
C VAL A 113 8.83 -24.33 -10.45
N GLU A 114 9.54 -23.22 -10.31
CA GLU A 114 8.94 -21.91 -10.11
C GLU A 114 8.54 -21.29 -11.45
N LYS A 115 7.26 -20.96 -11.57
CA LYS A 115 6.67 -20.42 -12.80
C LYS A 115 5.71 -19.28 -12.50
N PHE A 116 5.88 -18.19 -13.23
CA PHE A 116 4.97 -17.05 -13.23
C PHE A 116 4.79 -16.58 -14.67
N SER A 117 3.57 -16.67 -15.21
CA SER A 117 3.32 -16.41 -16.62
C SER A 117 2.72 -15.02 -16.85
N GLY A 118 2.92 -14.49 -18.05
CA GLY A 118 2.34 -13.23 -18.50
C GLY A 118 0.81 -13.20 -18.42
N ASN A 119 0.15 -14.35 -18.62
CA ASN A 119 -1.30 -14.47 -18.39
C ASN A 119 -1.67 -14.16 -16.95
N LYS A 120 -0.95 -14.75 -15.98
CA LYS A 120 -1.17 -14.46 -14.56
C LYS A 120 -0.80 -13.03 -14.20
N LEU A 121 0.20 -12.44 -14.86
CA LEU A 121 0.59 -11.05 -14.64
C LEU A 121 -0.50 -10.08 -15.14
N ILE A 122 -0.94 -10.22 -16.40
CA ILE A 122 -1.91 -9.29 -17.01
C ILE A 122 -3.30 -9.47 -16.42
N GLN A 123 -3.74 -10.71 -16.17
CA GLN A 123 -5.08 -11.01 -15.69
C GLN A 123 -5.08 -12.14 -14.64
N GLY A 124 -5.57 -11.84 -13.44
CA GLY A 124 -5.80 -12.82 -12.40
C GLY A 124 -7.29 -13.12 -12.21
N GLU A 125 -7.58 -14.29 -11.65
CA GLU A 125 -8.91 -14.66 -11.14
C GLU A 125 -8.84 -14.78 -9.62
N PRO A 126 -9.10 -13.69 -8.86
CA PRO A 126 -9.36 -13.82 -7.44
C PRO A 126 -10.67 -14.60 -7.24
N ASP A 127 -10.72 -15.47 -6.23
CA ASP A 127 -12.01 -16.00 -5.76
C ASP A 127 -12.80 -14.82 -5.18
N ALA A 128 -13.71 -14.30 -6.00
CA ALA A 128 -14.37 -13.02 -5.81
C ALA A 128 -15.74 -13.14 -5.14
N SER A 129 -16.16 -14.37 -4.82
CA SER A 129 -17.52 -14.69 -4.37
C SER A 129 -17.95 -13.96 -3.09
N SER A 130 -16.99 -13.56 -2.25
CA SER A 130 -17.23 -12.97 -0.93
C SER A 130 -17.04 -11.45 -0.85
N PHE A 131 -16.64 -10.77 -1.94
CA PHE A 131 -16.48 -9.31 -1.91
C PHE A 131 -17.82 -8.59 -2.04
N PRO A 132 -18.05 -7.49 -1.29
CA PRO A 132 -19.29 -6.71 -1.42
C PRO A 132 -19.45 -6.18 -2.84
N SER A 133 -20.60 -6.44 -3.44
CA SER A 133 -20.93 -6.01 -4.80
C SER A 133 -21.85 -4.78 -4.85
N GLY A 134 -22.25 -4.23 -3.70
CA GLY A 134 -23.21 -3.11 -3.64
C GLY A 134 -24.60 -3.45 -4.21
N GLY A 135 -24.96 -4.74 -4.30
CA GLY A 135 -26.22 -5.20 -4.89
C GLY A 135 -26.20 -5.34 -6.41
N ILE A 136 -25.05 -5.15 -7.06
CA ILE A 136 -24.90 -5.18 -8.52
C ILE A 136 -24.93 -6.62 -9.08
N ARG A 137 -24.89 -7.67 -8.24
CA ARG A 137 -24.72 -9.07 -8.69
C ARG A 137 -25.57 -10.10 -7.97
N ALA A 138 -25.95 -11.15 -8.71
CA ALA A 138 -26.38 -12.43 -8.16
C ALA A 138 -25.17 -13.31 -7.82
N THR A 139 -25.26 -14.15 -6.78
CA THR A 139 -24.15 -14.97 -6.25
C THR A 139 -23.49 -15.92 -7.25
N PHE A 140 -24.20 -16.35 -8.31
CA PHE A 140 -23.64 -17.23 -9.34
C PHE A 140 -22.80 -16.49 -10.40
N GLU A 141 -22.93 -15.16 -10.50
CA GLU A 141 -22.15 -14.26 -11.38
C GLU A 141 -21.03 -13.54 -10.61
N ALA A 142 -20.72 -13.98 -9.39
CA ALA A 142 -19.75 -13.35 -8.51
C ALA A 142 -18.27 -13.56 -8.92
N ARG A 143 -18.00 -13.93 -10.18
CA ARG A 143 -16.64 -13.95 -10.72
C ARG A 143 -16.11 -12.52 -10.86
N GLY A 144 -14.87 -12.31 -10.46
CA GLY A 144 -14.18 -11.05 -10.62
C GLY A 144 -12.79 -11.31 -11.18
N TYR A 145 -12.25 -10.32 -11.87
CA TYR A 145 -10.95 -10.40 -12.52
C TYR A 145 -10.05 -9.30 -12.00
N THR A 146 -8.79 -9.62 -11.74
CA THR A 146 -7.76 -8.61 -11.53
C THR A 146 -7.05 -8.32 -12.83
N ALA A 147 -6.64 -7.08 -13.06
CA ALA A 147 -5.74 -6.73 -14.14
C ALA A 147 -4.60 -5.85 -13.63
N TRP A 148 -3.38 -6.12 -14.05
CA TRP A 148 -2.21 -5.35 -13.61
C TRP A 148 -2.29 -3.89 -14.04
N ASP A 149 -2.06 -2.98 -13.09
CA ASP A 149 -1.82 -1.57 -13.37
C ASP A 149 -0.31 -1.33 -13.56
N PRO A 150 0.17 -1.11 -14.80
CA PRO A 150 1.59 -0.89 -15.05
C PRO A 150 2.08 0.50 -14.60
N SER A 151 1.19 1.42 -14.21
CA SER A 151 1.56 2.73 -13.71
C SER A 151 1.97 2.73 -12.23
N SER A 152 1.78 1.60 -11.54
CA SER A 152 2.23 1.36 -10.18
C SER A 152 3.20 0.16 -10.16
N PRO A 153 4.43 0.32 -9.64
CA PRO A 153 5.42 -0.74 -9.68
C PRO A 153 5.02 -1.92 -8.78
N ALA A 154 5.29 -3.15 -9.22
CA ALA A 154 5.21 -4.30 -8.34
C ALA A 154 6.22 -4.16 -7.20
N PHE A 155 5.88 -4.67 -6.02
CA PHE A 155 6.69 -4.49 -4.82
C PHE A 155 6.76 -5.77 -4.00
N ILE A 156 7.68 -5.83 -3.03
CA ILE A 156 7.82 -6.96 -2.12
C ILE A 156 7.49 -6.52 -0.71
N ILE A 157 6.51 -7.20 -0.11
CA ILE A 157 6.22 -7.07 1.32
C ILE A 157 7.03 -8.10 2.09
N GLU A 158 7.77 -7.63 3.08
CA GLU A 158 8.55 -8.47 3.98
C GLU A 158 7.72 -8.84 5.22
N SER A 159 7.77 -10.10 5.60
CA SER A 159 7.30 -10.59 6.90
C SER A 159 8.49 -11.18 7.67
N LYS A 160 8.28 -11.52 8.94
CA LYS A 160 9.33 -12.12 9.77
C LYS A 160 9.89 -13.42 9.19
N LEU A 161 9.09 -14.17 8.43
CA LEU A 161 9.43 -15.53 7.97
C LEU A 161 9.57 -15.66 6.46
N GLY A 162 9.28 -14.61 5.69
CA GLY A 162 9.27 -14.71 4.24
C GLY A 162 8.82 -13.43 3.57
N LYS A 163 8.82 -13.45 2.24
CA LYS A 163 8.47 -12.30 1.41
C LYS A 163 7.42 -12.68 0.36
N THR A 164 6.59 -11.71 0.00
CA THR A 164 5.55 -11.88 -1.01
C THR A 164 5.69 -10.80 -2.07
N LEU A 165 5.67 -11.18 -3.34
CA LEU A 165 5.57 -10.26 -4.46
C LEU A 165 4.12 -9.75 -4.58
N CYS A 166 3.91 -8.46 -4.47
CA CYS A 166 2.62 -7.81 -4.62
C CYS A 166 2.56 -7.08 -5.96
N ILE A 167 1.52 -7.37 -6.75
CA ILE A 167 1.30 -6.81 -8.08
C ILE A 167 0.09 -5.86 -7.99
N PRO A 168 0.28 -4.53 -8.10
CA PRO A 168 -0.83 -3.58 -8.08
C PRO A 168 -1.83 -3.87 -9.20
N THR A 169 -3.08 -4.09 -8.85
CA THR A 169 -4.11 -4.47 -9.82
C THR A 169 -5.39 -3.70 -9.64
N ILE A 170 -6.12 -3.54 -10.73
CA ILE A 170 -7.54 -3.19 -10.69
C ILE A 170 -8.39 -4.45 -10.50
N PHE A 171 -9.58 -4.31 -9.94
CA PHE A 171 -10.52 -5.42 -9.75
C PHE A 171 -11.88 -5.11 -10.39
N ILE A 172 -12.30 -5.97 -11.32
CA ILE A 172 -13.46 -5.76 -12.18
C ILE A 172 -14.46 -6.92 -12.17
N SER A 173 -15.69 -6.64 -12.61
CA SER A 173 -16.72 -7.64 -12.86
C SER A 173 -16.49 -8.45 -14.12
N TYR A 174 -17.23 -9.56 -14.20
CA TYR A 174 -17.37 -10.30 -15.45
C TYR A 174 -17.88 -9.42 -16.60
N HIS A 175 -18.68 -8.39 -16.30
CA HIS A 175 -19.18 -7.40 -17.26
C HIS A 175 -18.30 -6.14 -17.37
N GLY A 176 -17.14 -6.08 -16.70
CA GLY A 176 -16.21 -4.95 -16.77
C GLY A 176 -16.54 -3.76 -15.86
N GLU A 177 -17.46 -3.92 -14.91
CA GLU A 177 -17.77 -2.90 -13.90
C GLU A 177 -16.65 -2.85 -12.85
N ALA A 178 -16.35 -1.65 -12.34
CA ALA A 178 -15.36 -1.49 -11.29
C ALA A 178 -15.87 -2.07 -9.97
N LEU A 179 -15.09 -2.94 -9.34
CA LEU A 179 -15.30 -3.42 -7.97
C LEU A 179 -14.25 -2.89 -6.97
N ASP A 180 -13.42 -1.96 -7.42
CA ASP A 180 -12.36 -1.36 -6.64
C ASP A 180 -12.47 0.16 -6.60
N LYS A 181 -11.52 0.77 -5.90
CA LYS A 181 -11.32 2.21 -5.89
C LYS A 181 -10.33 2.68 -6.96
N LYS A 182 -9.47 1.78 -7.45
CA LYS A 182 -8.39 2.10 -8.38
C LYS A 182 -8.88 2.37 -9.80
N LEU A 183 -9.71 1.51 -10.39
CA LEU A 183 -10.23 1.76 -11.73
C LEU A 183 -11.06 3.05 -11.84
N PRO A 184 -11.94 3.40 -10.87
CA PRO A 184 -12.60 4.71 -10.88
C PRO A 184 -11.63 5.89 -10.82
N LEU A 185 -10.56 5.81 -10.01
CA LEU A 185 -9.53 6.85 -9.95
C LEU A 185 -8.82 7.01 -11.30
N LEU A 186 -8.36 5.92 -11.91
CA LEU A 186 -7.71 5.94 -13.23
C LEU A 186 -8.61 6.54 -14.32
N ARG A 187 -9.91 6.21 -14.31
CA ARG A 187 -10.91 6.80 -15.22
C ARG A 187 -11.10 8.30 -14.95
N SER A 188 -11.06 8.71 -13.69
CA SER A 188 -11.17 10.12 -13.32
C SER A 188 -9.95 10.94 -13.77
N ASP A 189 -8.75 10.38 -13.62
CA ASP A 189 -7.52 11.01 -14.09
C ASP A 189 -7.51 11.16 -15.62
N ASP A 190 -7.95 10.14 -16.36
CA ASP A 190 -8.06 10.22 -17.83
C ASP A 190 -9.11 11.28 -18.28
N ALA A 191 -10.25 11.35 -17.59
CA ALA A 191 -11.26 12.37 -17.87
C ALA A 191 -10.72 13.80 -17.62
N LEU A 192 -10.02 14.01 -16.50
CA LEU A 192 -9.40 15.29 -16.17
C LEU A 192 -8.32 15.67 -17.19
N ASN A 193 -7.46 14.71 -17.56
CA ASN A 193 -6.43 14.89 -18.58
C ASN A 193 -7.03 15.38 -19.91
N LYS A 194 -8.06 14.70 -20.42
CA LYS A 194 -8.75 15.09 -21.68
C LYS A 194 -9.34 16.49 -21.60
N ALA A 195 -10.03 16.82 -20.51
CA ALA A 195 -10.64 18.12 -20.31
C ALA A 195 -9.57 19.24 -20.24
N ALA A 196 -8.52 19.04 -19.46
CA ALA A 196 -7.44 20.01 -19.27
C ALA A 196 -6.65 20.25 -20.57
N VAL A 197 -6.31 19.20 -21.32
CA VAL A 197 -5.65 19.33 -22.63
C VAL A 197 -6.52 20.12 -23.62
N ASN A 198 -7.83 19.85 -23.67
CA ASN A 198 -8.73 20.59 -24.56
C ASN A 198 -8.83 22.06 -24.17
N LEU A 199 -8.87 22.38 -22.88
CA LEU A 199 -8.86 23.75 -22.39
C LEU A 199 -7.56 24.48 -22.77
N LEU A 200 -6.40 23.84 -22.59
CA LEU A 200 -5.10 24.42 -22.91
C LEU A 200 -4.95 24.75 -24.40
N LYS A 201 -5.52 23.92 -25.29
CA LYS A 201 -5.56 24.21 -26.74
C LYS A 201 -6.31 25.51 -27.06
N ILE A 202 -7.37 25.84 -26.31
CA ILE A 202 -8.12 27.10 -26.48
C ILE A 202 -7.23 28.30 -26.14
N PHE A 203 -6.31 28.15 -25.18
CA PHE A 203 -5.32 29.17 -24.83
C PHE A 203 -4.06 29.18 -25.73
N GLY A 204 -4.06 28.41 -26.83
CA GLY A 204 -2.96 28.38 -27.80
C GLY A 204 -1.86 27.35 -27.51
N HIS A 205 -1.99 26.55 -26.46
CA HIS A 205 -1.03 25.48 -26.13
C HIS A 205 -1.35 24.18 -26.89
N ASN A 206 -0.98 24.13 -28.17
CA ASN A 206 -1.26 22.98 -29.05
C ASN A 206 -0.25 21.82 -28.92
N ASP A 207 0.86 22.05 -28.23
CA ASP A 207 1.95 21.11 -28.00
C ASP A 207 1.75 20.23 -26.75
N VAL A 208 0.84 20.60 -25.86
CA VAL A 208 0.53 19.84 -24.64
C VAL A 208 -0.24 18.57 -25.00
N LYS A 209 0.36 17.41 -24.70
CA LYS A 209 -0.21 16.09 -25.00
C LYS A 209 -0.89 15.42 -23.81
N LYS A 210 -0.49 15.76 -22.58
CA LYS A 210 -0.95 15.12 -21.35
C LYS A 210 -0.86 16.09 -20.18
N VAL A 211 -1.89 16.08 -19.35
CA VAL A 211 -1.94 16.71 -18.03
C VAL A 211 -2.10 15.60 -17.00
N VAL A 212 -1.31 15.66 -15.94
CA VAL A 212 -1.34 14.67 -14.85
C VAL A 212 -1.75 15.34 -13.55
N SER A 213 -2.52 14.64 -12.73
CA SER A 213 -2.87 15.06 -11.38
C SER A 213 -1.78 14.60 -10.41
N THR A 214 -1.54 15.40 -9.37
CA THR A 214 -0.66 15.02 -8.27
C THR A 214 -1.40 15.07 -6.94
N CYS A 215 -0.97 14.26 -5.98
CA CYS A 215 -1.54 14.18 -4.64
C CYS A 215 -0.42 14.04 -3.60
N GLY A 216 -0.48 14.85 -2.54
CA GLY A 216 0.38 14.75 -1.35
C GLY A 216 -0.49 14.48 -0.13
N PRO A 217 -0.61 13.22 0.32
CA PRO A 217 -1.46 12.88 1.45
C PRO A 217 -0.81 13.26 2.79
N GLU A 218 -1.57 13.88 3.69
CA GLU A 218 -1.19 14.12 5.08
C GLU A 218 -1.93 13.09 5.95
N GLN A 219 -1.23 12.05 6.39
CA GLN A 219 -1.84 10.89 7.03
C GLN A 219 -1.77 11.01 8.55
N GLU A 220 -2.86 11.52 9.13
CA GLU A 220 -3.06 11.54 10.58
C GLU A 220 -3.45 10.15 11.13
N TYR A 221 -3.10 9.91 12.39
CA TYR A 221 -3.41 8.69 13.13
C TYR A 221 -3.28 8.86 14.64
N PHE A 222 -3.83 7.90 15.40
CA PHE A 222 -3.64 7.81 16.84
C PHE A 222 -2.86 6.55 17.24
N LEU A 223 -2.07 6.63 18.31
CA LEU A 223 -1.39 5.47 18.91
C LEU A 223 -1.83 5.25 20.35
N ILE A 224 -2.34 4.05 20.62
CA ILE A 224 -2.67 3.59 21.97
C ILE A 224 -1.81 2.38 22.36
N ASP A 225 -1.45 2.26 23.64
CA ASP A 225 -0.83 1.04 24.14
C ASP A 225 -1.75 -0.16 23.96
N LYS A 226 -1.20 -1.27 23.45
CA LYS A 226 -1.96 -2.47 23.11
C LYS A 226 -2.70 -3.06 24.32
N ASN A 227 -2.16 -2.95 25.53
CA ASN A 227 -2.84 -3.43 26.73
C ASN A 227 -4.09 -2.60 27.03
N TYR A 228 -4.05 -1.27 26.87
CA TYR A 228 -5.25 -0.44 27.02
C TYR A 228 -6.28 -0.69 25.94
N TYR A 229 -5.83 -0.86 24.70
CA TYR A 229 -6.70 -1.18 23.58
C TYR A 229 -7.49 -2.48 23.84
N ASN A 230 -6.81 -3.53 24.31
CA ASN A 230 -7.44 -4.82 24.60
C ASN A 230 -8.47 -4.77 25.75
N LEU A 231 -8.39 -3.77 26.63
CA LEU A 231 -9.38 -3.54 27.69
C LEU A 231 -10.63 -2.80 27.20
N ARG A 232 -10.66 -2.36 25.95
CA ARG A 232 -11.73 -1.55 25.36
C ARG A 232 -12.40 -2.32 24.22
N GLN A 233 -13.43 -3.09 24.57
CA GLN A 233 -14.23 -3.84 23.59
C GLN A 233 -14.84 -2.94 22.50
N ASP A 234 -15.22 -1.72 22.85
CA ASP A 234 -15.74 -0.74 21.90
C ASP A 234 -14.67 -0.30 20.88
N LEU A 235 -13.43 -0.03 21.33
CA LEU A 235 -12.31 0.24 20.41
C LEU A 235 -11.97 -0.96 19.53
N LEU A 236 -12.00 -2.18 20.08
CA LEU A 236 -11.73 -3.42 19.35
C LEU A 236 -12.72 -3.65 18.21
N LEU A 237 -14.00 -3.42 18.47
CA LEU A 237 -15.07 -3.76 17.53
C LEU A 237 -15.41 -2.62 16.57
N THR A 238 -15.27 -1.37 17.01
CA THR A 238 -15.73 -0.21 16.24
C THR A 238 -14.61 0.71 15.77
N GLY A 239 -13.37 0.50 16.24
CA GLY A 239 -12.25 1.40 15.96
C GLY A 239 -12.34 2.75 16.68
N ARG A 240 -13.39 2.97 17.47
CA ARG A 240 -13.59 4.17 18.29
C ARG A 240 -14.17 3.87 19.67
N THR A 241 -14.02 4.81 20.58
CA THR A 241 -14.69 4.77 21.88
C THR A 241 -16.19 5.09 21.70
N LEU A 242 -17.06 4.28 22.33
CA LEU A 242 -18.51 4.49 22.36
C LEU A 242 -18.96 5.14 23.67
N VAL A 243 -18.21 4.91 24.73
CA VAL A 243 -18.44 5.47 26.07
C VAL A 243 -17.12 5.95 26.66
N GLY A 244 -17.17 6.98 27.50
CA GLY A 244 -15.99 7.50 28.17
C GLY A 244 -16.18 8.94 28.62
N ALA A 245 -15.34 9.35 29.56
CA ALA A 245 -15.22 10.77 29.87
C ALA A 245 -14.63 11.52 28.67
N PRO A 246 -15.00 12.79 28.45
CA PRO A 246 -14.34 13.63 27.46
C PRO A 246 -12.83 13.71 27.73
N SER A 247 -12.04 13.95 26.67
CA SER A 247 -10.60 14.10 26.80
C SER A 247 -10.28 15.19 27.83
N PRO A 248 -9.41 14.93 28.83
CA PRO A 248 -9.02 15.93 29.82
C PRO A 248 -8.24 17.10 29.20
N LYS A 249 -7.71 16.92 27.97
CA LYS A 249 -7.09 17.96 27.15
C LYS A 249 -7.83 18.08 25.81
N GLY A 250 -8.44 19.22 25.56
CA GLY A 250 -9.01 19.58 24.25
C GLY A 250 -7.95 20.17 23.31
N GLN A 251 -8.36 20.58 22.12
CA GLN A 251 -7.50 21.23 21.11
C GLN A 251 -6.96 22.62 21.49
N GLN A 252 -7.26 23.10 22.71
CA GLN A 252 -7.02 24.48 23.14
C GLN A 252 -5.65 24.70 23.80
N LEU A 253 -4.93 23.62 24.14
CA LEU A 253 -3.61 23.69 24.76
C LEU A 253 -2.55 23.40 23.69
N GLU A 254 -1.82 24.44 23.28
CA GLU A 254 -0.79 24.41 22.23
C GLU A 254 0.44 23.54 22.56
N ASP A 255 0.48 22.90 23.74
CA ASP A 255 1.64 22.16 24.26
C ASP A 255 1.97 20.87 23.49
N GLN A 256 1.02 20.35 22.70
CA GLN A 256 1.12 19.04 22.04
C GLN A 256 1.56 19.18 20.56
N TYR A 257 1.05 20.19 19.86
CA TYR A 257 1.35 20.41 18.44
C TYR A 257 2.81 20.79 18.26
N PHE A 258 3.54 20.05 17.41
CA PHE A 258 5.00 20.14 17.30
C PHE A 258 5.79 20.02 18.62
N GLY A 259 5.16 19.48 19.67
CA GLY A 259 5.84 19.16 20.92
C GLY A 259 6.88 18.06 20.75
N THR A 260 7.64 17.77 21.81
CA THR A 260 8.59 16.65 21.79
C THR A 260 7.86 15.31 21.63
N ILE A 261 8.21 14.55 20.59
CA ILE A 261 7.66 13.20 20.38
C ILE A 261 8.32 12.25 21.38
N LYS A 262 7.50 11.48 22.11
CA LYS A 262 7.98 10.49 23.08
C LYS A 262 8.84 9.43 22.39
N GLU A 263 9.94 9.02 23.01
CA GLU A 263 10.93 8.07 22.44
C GLU A 263 10.28 6.79 21.89
N ARG A 264 9.36 6.17 22.64
CA ARG A 264 8.61 4.98 22.18
C ARG A 264 7.89 5.20 20.85
N VAL A 265 7.35 6.40 20.63
CA VAL A 265 6.64 6.73 19.39
C VAL A 265 7.61 7.07 18.27
N VAL A 266 8.71 7.77 18.57
CA VAL A 266 9.76 8.03 17.58
C VAL A 266 10.38 6.73 17.06
N ASN A 267 10.59 5.73 17.92
CA ASN A 267 11.09 4.42 17.52
C ASN A 267 10.12 3.70 16.57
N PHE A 268 8.81 3.73 16.88
CA PHE A 268 7.78 3.28 15.95
C PHE A 268 7.88 4.03 14.61
N MET A 269 8.00 5.36 14.65
CA MET A 269 8.04 6.16 13.43
C MET A 269 9.30 5.90 12.60
N PHE A 270 10.44 5.58 13.23
CA PHE A 270 11.66 5.22 12.51
C PHE A 270 11.51 3.92 11.74
N GLU A 271 10.89 2.92 12.35
CA GLU A 271 10.67 1.63 11.69
C GLU A 271 9.62 1.72 10.57
N VAL A 272 8.54 2.50 10.76
CA VAL A 272 7.59 2.80 9.67
C VAL A 272 8.30 3.47 8.50
N ALA A 273 9.12 4.50 8.75
CA ALA A 273 9.83 5.21 7.70
C ALA A 273 10.84 4.30 6.98
N GLU A 274 11.58 3.45 7.72
CA GLU A 274 12.51 2.48 7.13
C GLU A 274 11.79 1.52 6.17
N ASP A 275 10.66 0.93 6.60
CA ASP A 275 9.86 0.04 5.76
C ASP A 275 9.23 0.78 4.57
N ALA A 276 8.75 2.01 4.77
CA ALA A 276 8.18 2.86 3.72
C ALA A 276 9.21 3.21 2.64
N TYR A 277 10.44 3.58 3.03
CA TYR A 277 11.52 3.88 2.10
C TYR A 277 11.91 2.67 1.25
N LYS A 278 11.93 1.45 1.80
CA LYS A 278 12.19 0.23 1.00
C LYS A 278 11.14 0.03 -0.09
N LEU A 279 9.90 0.42 0.17
CA LEU A 279 8.80 0.40 -0.80
C LEU A 279 8.78 1.61 -1.74
N GLY A 280 9.72 2.55 -1.59
CA GLY A 280 9.79 3.75 -2.42
C GLY A 280 8.80 4.86 -2.02
N ILE A 281 8.17 4.76 -0.84
CA ILE A 281 7.26 5.79 -0.33
C ILE A 281 8.08 6.96 0.23
N PRO A 282 7.94 8.19 -0.31
CA PRO A 282 8.81 9.31 0.01
C PRO A 282 8.36 10.07 1.27
N VAL A 283 8.30 9.40 2.43
CA VAL A 283 7.94 10.03 3.71
C VAL A 283 8.96 11.11 4.08
N MET A 284 8.51 12.36 4.23
CA MET A 284 9.38 13.50 4.55
C MET A 284 9.16 14.04 5.95
N THR A 285 7.90 14.19 6.34
CA THR A 285 7.52 14.87 7.57
C THR A 285 6.83 13.89 8.52
N ARG A 286 7.10 14.05 9.81
CA ARG A 286 6.40 13.38 10.91
C ARG A 286 6.37 14.27 12.13
N HIS A 287 5.24 14.37 12.82
CA HIS A 287 5.11 15.16 14.04
C HIS A 287 3.97 14.69 14.94
N ASN A 288 3.87 15.30 16.13
CA ASN A 288 2.68 15.28 16.96
C ASN A 288 1.61 16.17 16.34
N GLU A 289 0.36 15.73 16.41
CA GLU A 289 -0.81 16.53 16.12
C GLU A 289 -1.38 17.17 17.39
N VAL A 290 -2.45 17.96 17.25
CA VAL A 290 -3.04 18.74 18.34
C VAL A 290 -3.63 17.83 19.44
N ALA A 291 -4.30 16.72 19.08
CA ALA A 291 -4.91 15.87 20.11
C ALA A 291 -3.87 14.97 20.80
N PRO A 292 -4.09 14.61 22.08
CA PRO A 292 -3.22 13.66 22.77
C PRO A 292 -3.12 12.34 22.00
N HIS A 293 -1.89 11.84 21.84
CA HIS A 293 -1.63 10.60 21.11
C HIS A 293 -2.00 10.61 19.63
N GLN A 294 -2.23 11.79 19.03
CA GLN A 294 -2.38 11.98 17.60
C GLN A 294 -1.05 12.37 16.97
N TYR A 295 -0.79 11.86 15.77
CA TYR A 295 0.44 12.05 15.03
C TYR A 295 0.15 12.12 13.53
N GLU A 296 1.14 12.55 12.76
CA GLU A 296 1.05 12.64 11.30
C GLU A 296 2.29 12.06 10.62
N PHE A 297 2.09 11.48 9.44
CA PHE A 297 3.11 11.29 8.42
C PHE A 297 2.70 12.00 7.12
N ALA A 298 3.61 12.77 6.52
CA ALA A 298 3.40 13.38 5.21
C ALA A 298 4.52 12.99 4.22
N PRO A 299 4.20 12.23 3.16
CA PRO A 299 5.06 12.03 2.00
C PRO A 299 5.10 13.25 1.06
N VAL A 300 6.10 13.30 0.19
CA VAL A 300 6.08 14.23 -0.97
C VAL A 300 4.89 13.89 -1.87
N PHE A 301 4.34 14.90 -2.54
CA PHE A 301 3.35 14.65 -3.58
C PHE A 301 3.91 13.79 -4.73
N GLU A 302 3.07 12.93 -5.27
CA GLU A 302 3.37 12.10 -6.43
C GLU A 302 2.19 12.14 -7.41
N GLY A 303 2.27 11.43 -8.53
CA GLY A 303 1.10 11.25 -9.40
C GLY A 303 -0.06 10.62 -8.62
N SER A 304 -1.28 11.11 -8.79
CA SER A 304 -2.40 10.76 -7.88
C SER A 304 -2.62 9.26 -7.68
N ASN A 305 -2.47 8.46 -8.75
CA ASN A 305 -2.62 7.00 -8.65
C ASN A 305 -1.55 6.34 -7.77
N ILE A 306 -0.27 6.69 -7.94
CA ILE A 306 0.81 6.12 -7.12
C ILE A 306 0.79 6.67 -5.70
N ALA A 307 0.46 7.96 -5.53
CA ALA A 307 0.27 8.56 -4.21
C ALA A 307 -0.84 7.86 -3.41
N ALA A 308 -1.95 7.49 -4.07
CA ALA A 308 -3.02 6.73 -3.45
C ALA A 308 -2.58 5.32 -3.03
N ASP A 309 -1.87 4.59 -3.90
CA ASP A 309 -1.33 3.27 -3.57
C ASP A 309 -0.32 3.35 -2.41
N HIS A 310 0.61 4.29 -2.47
CA HIS A 310 1.59 4.54 -1.42
C HIS A 310 0.94 4.88 -0.08
N ASN A 311 -0.14 5.67 -0.07
CA ASN A 311 -0.85 5.96 1.18
C ASN A 311 -1.54 4.71 1.77
N GLN A 312 -2.13 3.87 0.92
CA GLN A 312 -2.72 2.60 1.38
C GLN A 312 -1.65 1.68 2.01
N LEU A 313 -0.49 1.56 1.35
CA LEU A 313 0.65 0.80 1.89
C LEU A 313 1.20 1.41 3.18
N LEU A 314 1.30 2.73 3.27
CA LEU A 314 1.74 3.42 4.48
C LEU A 314 0.82 3.10 5.66
N MET A 315 -0.50 3.17 5.46
CA MET A 315 -1.50 2.83 6.49
C MET A 315 -1.38 1.37 6.96
N GLU A 316 -1.11 0.42 6.05
CA GLU A 316 -0.85 -0.98 6.41
C GLU A 316 0.44 -1.15 7.21
N LEU A 317 1.52 -0.51 6.76
CA LEU A 317 2.81 -0.53 7.45
C LEU A 317 2.67 0.03 8.87
N MET A 318 1.98 1.16 9.03
CA MET A 318 1.71 1.77 10.34
C MET A 318 1.00 0.80 11.28
N LYS A 319 -0.06 0.12 10.82
CA LYS A 319 -0.77 -0.90 11.63
C LYS A 319 0.15 -2.06 12.02
N LYS A 320 0.92 -2.58 11.06
CA LYS A 320 1.80 -3.73 11.25
C LYS A 320 2.98 -3.42 12.17
N VAL A 321 3.61 -2.27 12.02
CA VAL A 321 4.74 -1.81 12.83
C VAL A 321 4.26 -1.48 14.25
N ALA A 322 3.08 -0.85 14.41
CA ALA A 322 2.56 -0.52 15.73
C ALA A 322 2.45 -1.75 16.63
N LEU A 323 1.96 -2.88 16.08
CA LEU A 323 1.87 -4.13 16.82
C LEU A 323 3.23 -4.68 17.28
N ARG A 324 4.31 -4.46 16.51
CA ARG A 324 5.69 -4.84 16.91
C ARG A 324 6.21 -3.97 18.06
N HIS A 325 5.69 -2.76 18.19
CA HIS A 325 6.01 -1.78 19.24
C HIS A 325 5.06 -1.85 20.45
N ASN A 326 4.26 -2.92 20.57
CA ASN A 326 3.19 -3.06 21.56
C ASN A 326 2.20 -1.87 21.58
N LEU A 327 2.00 -1.25 20.42
CA LEU A 327 1.06 -0.18 20.17
C LEU A 327 -0.04 -0.67 19.22
N VAL A 328 -1.13 0.08 19.15
CA VAL A 328 -2.17 -0.10 18.14
C VAL A 328 -2.35 1.24 17.44
N CYS A 329 -2.25 1.21 16.10
CA CYS A 329 -2.49 2.36 15.24
C CYS A 329 -3.98 2.45 14.91
N LEU A 330 -4.62 3.54 15.33
CA LEU A 330 -6.02 3.83 15.04
C LEU A 330 -6.08 4.85 13.90
N LEU A 331 -6.81 4.49 12.85
CA LEU A 331 -7.02 5.33 11.66
C LEU A 331 -8.47 5.83 11.53
N HIS A 332 -9.31 5.56 12.54
CA HIS A 332 -10.65 6.11 12.57
C HIS A 332 -10.52 7.63 12.77
N GLU A 333 -11.34 8.41 12.06
CA GLU A 333 -11.38 9.88 12.13
C GLU A 333 -11.78 10.43 13.51
N LYS A 334 -12.41 9.62 14.36
CA LYS A 334 -12.82 9.94 15.74
C LYS A 334 -12.68 8.71 16.65
N PRO A 335 -11.45 8.28 16.96
CA PRO A 335 -11.19 7.08 17.74
C PRO A 335 -11.54 7.23 19.23
#